data_AF-A0A0F9IU70-F1
#
_entry.id   AF-A0A0F9IU70-F1
#
_cell.length_a   1.000
_cell.length_b   1.000
_cell.length_c   1.000
_cell.angle_alpha   90.00
_cell.angle_beta   90.00
_cell.angle_gamma   90.00
#
_symmetry.space_group_name_H-M   'P 1'
#
loop_
_entity.id
_entity.type
_entity.pdbx_description
1 polymer ?
#
loop_
_entity_poly.entity_id
_entity_poly.type
_entity_poly.pdbx_seq_one_letter_code
_entity_poly.pdbx_strand_id
1 'polypeptide(L)'
;MEKNYFIKNEYIPNKITENVDIQEWEGLGLSQKTYYYQYYTYLICRNLAKKFKLKSVLDIGCRDANKLMKLIYPICNDVYEIDKE
;
A
#
# COMPACT_ATOMS: atom_id res chain seq x y z
N MET A 1 -2.77 -29.12 -5.96
CA MET A 1 -3.73 -28.08 -6.41
C MET A 1 -3.48 -26.83 -5.58
N GLU A 2 -3.00 -25.76 -6.21
CA GLU A 2 -2.82 -24.46 -5.55
C GLU A 2 -4.20 -23.87 -5.20
N LYS A 3 -4.35 -23.40 -3.96
CA LYS A 3 -5.58 -22.73 -3.52
C LYS A 3 -5.55 -21.29 -4.01
N ASN A 4 -6.32 -21.00 -5.06
CA ASN A 4 -6.54 -19.64 -5.52
C ASN A 4 -7.56 -18.95 -4.59
N TYR A 5 -7.14 -17.84 -3.98
CA TYR A 5 -8.00 -17.01 -3.15
C TYR A 5 -8.72 -16.00 -4.03
N PHE A 6 -10.03 -16.14 -4.18
CA PHE A 6 -10.87 -15.18 -4.89
C PHE A 6 -11.77 -14.44 -3.90
N ILE A 7 -12.00 -13.16 -4.16
CA ILE A 7 -13.06 -12.41 -3.47
C ILE A 7 -14.39 -13.05 -3.89
N LYS A 8 -15.24 -13.41 -2.92
CA LYS A 8 -16.56 -14.00 -3.20
C LYS A 8 -17.39 -13.03 -4.04
N ASN A 9 -18.16 -13.55 -5.00
CA ASN A 9 -19.01 -12.76 -5.90
C ASN A 9 -19.99 -11.80 -5.19
N GLU A 10 -20.26 -12.03 -3.90
CA GLU A 10 -21.18 -11.25 -3.07
C GLU A 10 -20.46 -10.44 -1.98
N TYR A 11 -19.16 -10.18 -2.15
CA TYR A 11 -18.43 -9.37 -1.20
C TYR A 11 -18.95 -7.92 -1.22
N ILE A 12 -19.59 -7.51 -0.12
CA ILE A 12 -19.99 -6.13 0.13
C ILE A 12 -18.85 -5.47 0.94
N PRO A 13 -18.15 -4.47 0.39
CA PRO A 13 -17.09 -3.79 1.14
C PRO A 13 -17.66 -2.99 2.30
N ASN A 14 -17.08 -3.15 3.49
CA ASN A 14 -17.50 -2.44 4.72
C ASN A 14 -17.27 -0.92 4.67
N LYS A 15 -16.47 -0.43 3.72
CA LYS A 15 -16.29 0.99 3.42
C LYS A 15 -16.17 1.16 1.92
N ILE A 16 -16.97 2.06 1.34
CA ILE A 16 -16.74 2.57 0.00
C ILE A 16 -15.52 3.47 0.12
N THR A 17 -14.47 3.10 -0.58
CA THR A 17 -13.22 3.83 -0.64
C THR A 17 -13.47 5.26 -1.14
N GLU A 18 -13.15 6.25 -0.30
CA GLU A 18 -13.38 7.68 -0.56
C GLU A 18 -12.57 8.15 -1.77
N ASN A 19 -13.18 8.88 -2.72
CA ASN A 19 -12.41 9.44 -3.84
C ASN A 19 -11.32 10.39 -3.30
N VAL A 20 -10.07 9.91 -3.30
CA VAL A 20 -8.89 10.72 -2.99
C VAL A 20 -8.47 11.38 -4.29
N ASP A 21 -8.13 12.66 -4.23
CA ASP A 21 -7.60 13.37 -5.40
C ASP A 21 -6.17 12.85 -5.68
N ILE A 22 -6.01 12.04 -6.73
CA ILE A 22 -4.75 11.30 -7.05
C ILE A 22 -3.76 12.20 -7.82
N GLN A 23 -4.07 13.48 -8.09
CA GLN A 23 -3.26 14.32 -8.98
C GLN A 23 -1.79 14.54 -8.55
N GLU A 24 -1.38 14.29 -7.30
CA GLU A 24 0.02 14.45 -6.83
C GLU A 24 0.88 13.17 -6.89
N TRP A 25 0.38 12.11 -7.52
CA TRP A 25 0.85 10.76 -7.22
C TRP A 25 1.05 9.86 -8.45
N GLU A 26 0.85 10.38 -9.67
CA GLU A 26 1.01 9.62 -10.91
C GLU A 26 2.48 9.30 -11.21
N GLY A 27 2.93 8.13 -10.75
CA GLY A 27 4.13 7.45 -11.23
C GLY A 27 3.78 6.41 -12.31
N LEU A 28 4.56 6.43 -13.39
CA LEU A 28 4.56 5.58 -14.59
C LEU A 28 3.65 4.34 -14.58
N GLY A 29 2.57 4.39 -15.38
CA GLY A 29 1.94 3.20 -15.97
C GLY A 29 1.06 2.32 -15.07
N LEU A 30 0.81 2.69 -13.82
CA LEU A 30 -0.14 1.98 -12.96
C LEU A 30 -1.58 2.38 -13.28
N SER A 31 -2.50 1.40 -13.30
CA SER A 31 -3.92 1.72 -13.31
C SER A 31 -4.27 2.52 -12.05
N GLN A 32 -5.13 3.54 -12.16
CA GLN A 32 -5.60 4.34 -11.01
C GLN A 32 -6.10 3.44 -9.86
N LYS A 33 -6.70 2.28 -10.18
CA LYS A 33 -7.17 1.29 -9.20
C LYS A 33 -6.03 0.65 -8.41
N THR A 34 -4.96 0.22 -9.07
CA THR A 34 -3.78 -0.37 -8.41
C THR A 34 -3.12 0.64 -7.51
N TYR A 35 -3.00 1.87 -8.00
CA TYR A 35 -2.41 2.97 -7.25
C TYR A 35 -3.19 3.27 -5.96
N TYR A 36 -4.50 3.36 -6.10
CA TYR A 36 -5.42 3.64 -5.01
C TYR A 36 -5.40 2.53 -3.95
N TYR A 37 -5.43 1.26 -4.37
CA TYR A 37 -5.28 0.12 -3.45
C TYR A 37 -3.97 0.17 -2.66
N GLN A 38 -2.86 0.45 -3.34
CA GLN A 38 -1.56 0.60 -2.67
C GLN A 38 -1.60 1.72 -1.64
N TYR A 39 -2.12 2.91 -1.99
CA TYR A 39 -2.21 4.05 -1.06
C TYR A 39 -2.88 3.69 0.27
N TYR A 40 -4.07 3.05 0.23
CA TYR A 40 -4.77 2.67 1.45
C TYR A 40 -4.04 1.58 2.24
N THR A 41 -3.34 0.67 1.55
CA THR A 41 -2.48 -0.32 2.19
C THR A 41 -1.37 0.37 2.98
N TYR A 42 -0.66 1.32 2.38
CA TYR A 42 0.38 2.09 3.06
C TYR A 42 -0.17 2.96 4.20
N LEU A 43 -1.38 3.50 4.06
CA LEU A 43 -2.03 4.26 5.13
C LEU A 43 -2.31 3.39 6.36
N ILE A 44 -2.79 2.15 6.14
CA ILE A 44 -2.99 1.17 7.21
C ILE A 44 -1.65 0.80 7.86
N CYS A 45 -0.63 0.50 7.05
CA CYS A 45 0.71 0.19 7.54
C CYS A 45 1.29 1.33 8.38
N ARG A 46 1.16 2.58 7.94
CA ARG A 46 1.57 3.77 8.69
C ARG A 46 0.92 3.85 10.06
N ASN A 47 -0.38 3.61 10.13
CA ASN A 47 -1.13 3.66 11.39
C ASN A 47 -0.69 2.54 12.34
N LEU A 48 -0.44 1.34 11.82
CA LEU A 48 0.10 0.21 12.60
C LEU A 48 1.52 0.53 13.10
N ALA A 49 2.40 1.01 12.23
CA ALA A 49 3.76 1.38 12.58
C ALA A 49 3.80 2.44 13.68
N LYS A 50 2.97 3.49 13.59
CA LYS A 50 2.82 4.49 14.65
C LYS A 50 2.29 3.89 15.95
N LYS A 51 1.22 3.09 15.89
CA LYS A 51 0.56 2.49 17.06
C LYS A 51 1.51 1.61 17.85
N PHE A 52 2.30 0.80 17.15
CA PHE A 52 3.23 -0.16 17.75
C PHE A 52 4.67 0.37 17.86
N LYS A 53 4.92 1.64 17.51
CA LYS A 53 6.24 2.26 17.50
C LYS A 53 7.28 1.43 16.74
N LEU A 54 6.87 0.88 15.60
CA LEU A 54 7.75 0.08 14.75
C LEU A 54 8.83 0.98 14.17
N LYS A 55 10.08 0.54 14.25
CA LYS A 55 11.24 1.26 13.71
C LYS A 55 11.60 0.80 12.31
N SER A 56 11.19 -0.40 11.93
CA SER A 56 11.63 -1.05 10.70
C SER A 56 10.43 -1.60 9.93
N VAL A 57 10.50 -1.53 8.61
CA VAL A 57 9.50 -2.08 7.67
C VAL A 57 10.24 -2.81 6.56
N LEU A 58 9.75 -3.99 6.21
CA LEU A 58 10.15 -4.73 5.02
C LEU A 58 8.94 -4.78 4.09
N ASP A 59 9.08 -4.23 2.90
CA ASP A 59 8.07 -4.26 1.84
C ASP A 59 8.52 -5.17 0.70
N ILE A 60 7.66 -6.11 0.32
CA ILE A 60 7.95 -7.15 -0.67
C ILE A 60 6.92 -7.03 -1.80
N GLY A 61 7.40 -6.88 -3.04
CA GLY A 61 6.54 -6.58 -4.18
C GLY A 61 6.10 -5.11 -4.23
N CYS A 62 6.99 -4.18 -3.83
CA CYS A 62 6.66 -2.76 -3.66
C CYS A 62 6.46 -2.01 -4.98
N ARG A 63 6.94 -2.55 -6.11
CA ARG A 63 7.10 -1.87 -7.41
C ARG A 63 7.68 -0.48 -7.23
N ASP A 64 6.83 0.55 -7.35
CA ASP A 64 7.19 1.95 -7.20
C ASP A 64 7.03 2.43 -5.74
N ALA A 65 8.19 2.69 -5.12
CA ALA A 65 8.39 3.13 -3.74
C ALA A 65 7.91 4.56 -3.41
N ASN A 66 7.36 5.32 -4.37
CA ASN A 66 6.90 6.70 -4.12
C ASN A 66 5.95 6.84 -2.91
N LYS A 67 5.15 5.81 -2.60
CA LYS A 67 4.23 5.82 -1.45
C LYS A 67 4.95 5.52 -0.13
N LEU A 68 5.95 4.64 -0.15
CA LEU A 68 6.80 4.38 1.01
C LEU A 68 7.49 5.66 1.46
N MET A 69 8.10 6.38 0.51
CA MET A 69 8.83 7.62 0.77
C MET A 69 7.97 8.67 1.48
N LYS A 70 6.68 8.77 1.13
CA LYS A 70 5.77 9.77 1.70
C LYS A 70 5.07 9.30 2.99
N LEU A 71 4.78 8.00 3.14
CA LEU A 71 3.93 7.50 4.23
C LEU A 71 4.67 6.71 5.31
N ILE A 72 5.77 6.03 4.96
CA ILE A 72 6.49 5.09 5.84
C ILE A 72 7.87 5.62 6.27
N TYR A 73 8.70 6.09 5.33
CA TYR A 73 10.03 6.66 5.66
C TYR A 73 10.00 7.78 6.73
N PRO A 74 8.97 8.65 6.81
CA PRO A 74 8.94 9.69 7.84
C PRO A 74 8.70 9.16 9.27
N ILE A 75 8.36 7.88 9.44
CA ILE A 75 7.98 7.31 10.74
C ILE A 75 8.76 6.04 11.12
N CYS A 76 9.44 5.43 10.16
CA CYS A 76 10.28 4.26 10.36
C CYS A 76 11.70 4.58 9.90
N ASN A 77 12.69 4.16 10.69
CA ASN A 77 14.10 4.46 10.44
C ASN A 77 14.73 3.46 9.46
N ASP A 78 14.27 2.21 9.47
CA ASP A 78 14.84 1.15 8.64
C ASP A 78 13.78 0.61 7.68
N VAL A 79 13.70 1.18 6.49
CA VAL A 79 12.76 0.75 5.45
C VAL A 79 13.52 -0.03 4.39
N TYR A 80 13.10 -1.27 4.14
CA TYR A 80 13.69 -2.17 3.16
C TYR A 80 12.65 -2.52 2.11
N GLU A 81 13.09 -2.54 0.86
CA GLU A 81 12.25 -2.75 -0.32
C GLU A 81 12.82 -3.91 -1.12
N ILE A 82 11.97 -4.87 -1.47
CA ILE A 82 12.33 -6.02 -2.32
C ILE A 82 11.29 -6.12 -3.42
N ASP A 83 11.71 -5.91 -4.66
CA ASP A 83 10.92 -6.20 -5.85
C ASP A 83 11.76 -6.97 -6.88
N LYS A 84 11.09 -7.69 -7.77
CA LYS A 84 11.72 -8.52 -8.82
C LYS A 84 11.75 -7.81 -10.18
N GLU A 85 10.94 -6.76 -10.36
CA GLU A 85 10.91 -5.97 -11.60
C GLU A 85 12.22 -5.23 -11.89
#